data_AF-A0A2D9GEC3-F1
#
_entry.id   AF-A0A2D9GEC3-F1
#
_cell.length_a   1.000
_cell.length_b   1.000
_cell.length_c   1.000
_cell.angle_alpha   90.00
_cell.angle_beta   90.00
_cell.angle_gamma   90.00
#
_symmetry.space_group_name_H-M   'P 1'
#
loop_
_entity.id
_entity.type
_entity.pdbx_description
1 polymer ?
#
loop_
_entity_poly.entity_id
_entity_poly.type
_entity_poly.pdbx_seq_one_letter_code
_entity_poly.pdbx_strand_id
1 'polypeptide(L)'
;MVEFGIHQKSLRDYLRDRGMDSRYVTETMGLLCSRAQLPGSGLATADIVGNYQGVSEKMAHSRIFTRMSMEFYVDNSYRSLKFLEHWMEYIASGSTTGRDRVSYNNENYYYRMRYPSEYKSDETRITKFEKDYKRYVEYRFWGLFPISLDSTTVSYEGSNILKATAQFHFDRYVSGQSRSINIFNRTDNDRDQSPSGTGNRGLGDTSGGSTSGATTADGTISFGNRFNSILNSDLVSQLPKSLFNTTLSNNQVEKGYIGDRII
;
A
#
# COMPACT_ATOMS: atom_id res chain seq x y z
N MET A 1 -16.66 -4.88 0.10
CA MET A 1 -16.84 -4.37 1.48
C MET A 1 -15.93 -3.17 1.67
N VAL A 2 -16.40 -2.11 2.31
CA VAL A 2 -15.60 -0.93 2.68
C VAL A 2 -15.30 -0.99 4.18
N GLU A 3 -14.12 -0.56 4.60
CA GLU A 3 -13.71 -0.47 6.00
C GLU A 3 -12.99 0.87 6.20
N PHE A 4 -13.51 1.72 7.09
CA PHE A 4 -12.93 3.05 7.36
C PHE A 4 -11.90 2.96 8.50
N GLY A 5 -10.62 3.20 8.18
CA GLY A 5 -9.52 3.23 9.14
C GLY A 5 -9.30 4.61 9.77
N ILE A 6 -10.31 5.14 10.48
CA ILE A 6 -10.16 6.43 11.18
C ILE A 6 -9.36 6.21 12.46
N HIS A 7 -8.08 6.59 12.43
CA HIS A 7 -7.16 6.44 13.56
C HIS A 7 -6.95 7.73 14.35
N GLN A 8 -7.31 8.88 13.77
CA GLN A 8 -7.10 10.19 14.39
C GLN A 8 -8.00 10.34 15.62
N LYS A 9 -7.36 10.47 16.79
CA LYS A 9 -8.07 10.63 18.07
C LYS A 9 -9.02 11.83 18.05
N SER A 10 -8.58 12.95 17.49
CA SER A 10 -9.35 14.20 17.43
C SER A 10 -10.64 14.07 16.62
N LEU A 11 -10.57 13.46 15.43
CA LEU A 11 -11.75 13.19 14.60
C LEU A 11 -12.66 12.15 15.27
N ARG A 12 -12.12 11.08 15.84
CA ARG A 12 -12.92 10.06 16.53
C ARG A 12 -13.66 10.61 17.75
N ASP A 13 -12.98 11.42 18.56
CA ASP A 13 -13.59 12.06 19.73
C ASP A 13 -14.71 13.02 19.30
N TYR A 14 -14.51 13.77 18.21
CA TYR A 14 -15.55 14.63 17.63
C TYR A 14 -16.76 13.85 17.13
N LEU A 15 -16.53 12.77 16.37
CA LEU A 15 -17.60 11.91 15.88
C LEU A 15 -18.38 11.24 17.04
N ARG A 16 -17.69 10.83 18.09
CA ARG A 16 -18.30 10.24 19.29
C ARG A 16 -19.20 11.24 20.03
N ASP A 17 -18.76 12.48 20.17
CA ASP A 17 -19.56 13.55 20.79
C ASP A 17 -20.88 13.80 20.04
N ARG A 18 -20.87 13.59 18.72
CA ARG A 18 -22.05 13.69 17.85
C ARG A 18 -22.86 12.39 17.73
N GLY A 19 -22.57 11.40 18.59
CA GLY A 19 -23.30 10.14 18.70
C GLY A 19 -22.92 9.08 17.67
N MET A 20 -21.79 9.23 16.97
CA MET A 20 -21.24 8.18 16.09
C MET A 20 -20.27 7.31 16.88
N ASP A 21 -20.71 6.11 17.24
CA ASP A 21 -19.85 5.13 17.91
C ASP A 21 -18.70 4.68 17.02
N SER A 22 -17.53 4.42 17.62
CA SER A 22 -16.37 3.94 16.87
C SER A 22 -16.65 2.63 16.11
N ARG A 23 -17.48 1.75 16.66
CA ARG A 23 -17.89 0.50 16.00
C ARG A 23 -18.77 0.77 14.78
N TYR A 24 -19.67 1.75 14.90
CA TYR A 24 -20.53 2.14 13.79
C TYR A 24 -19.70 2.64 12.60
N VAL A 25 -18.69 3.47 12.87
CA VAL A 25 -17.79 4.01 11.84
C VAL A 25 -16.96 2.92 11.15
N THR A 26 -16.41 1.97 11.90
CA THR A 26 -15.50 0.95 11.34
C THR A 26 -16.24 -0.20 10.68
N GLU A 27 -17.33 -0.68 11.27
CA GLU A 27 -18.04 -1.89 10.83
C GLU A 27 -19.31 -1.53 10.06
N THR A 28 -20.25 -0.83 10.70
CA THR A 28 -21.62 -0.65 10.15
C THR A 28 -21.64 0.28 8.94
N MET A 29 -20.91 1.39 8.97
CA MET A 29 -20.86 2.36 7.87
C MET A 29 -20.36 1.70 6.57
N GLY A 30 -19.36 0.83 6.68
CA GLY A 30 -18.81 0.07 5.57
C GLY A 30 -19.79 -0.93 4.96
N LEU A 31 -20.67 -1.51 5.78
CA LEU A 31 -21.74 -2.41 5.35
C LEU A 31 -22.89 -1.67 4.66
N LEU A 32 -23.17 -0.42 5.05
CA LEU A 32 -24.20 0.41 4.44
C LEU A 32 -23.81 0.94 3.06
N CYS A 33 -22.55 0.79 2.64
CA CYS A 33 -22.10 1.15 1.31
C CYS A 33 -22.73 0.21 0.25
N SER A 34 -23.70 0.73 -0.50
CA SER A 34 -24.40 0.00 -1.57
C SER A 34 -23.54 -0.12 -2.83
N ARG A 35 -22.77 0.92 -3.12
CA ARG A 35 -21.96 1.05 -4.32
C ARG A 35 -20.72 1.86 -4.00
N ALA A 36 -19.58 1.39 -4.46
CA ALA A 36 -18.33 2.14 -4.46
C ALA A 36 -17.72 2.08 -5.85
N GLN A 37 -17.30 3.23 -6.36
CA GLN A 37 -16.50 3.34 -7.56
C GLN A 37 -15.03 3.29 -7.16
N LEU A 38 -14.35 2.20 -7.53
CA LEU A 38 -12.91 2.10 -7.35
C LEU A 38 -12.21 3.09 -8.31
N PRO A 39 -11.32 3.95 -7.78
CA PRO A 39 -10.64 4.94 -8.60
C PRO A 39 -9.56 4.29 -9.48
N GLY A 40 -9.40 4.83 -10.68
CA GLY A 40 -8.25 4.52 -11.53
C GLY A 40 -7.07 5.46 -11.25
N SER A 41 -6.01 5.29 -12.03
CA SER A 41 -4.90 6.24 -12.07
C SER A 41 -4.33 6.38 -13.47
N GLY A 42 -3.96 7.59 -13.87
CA GLY A 42 -3.22 7.87 -15.09
C GLY A 42 -1.78 8.31 -14.79
N LEU A 43 -0.93 8.34 -15.82
CA LEU A 43 0.42 8.90 -15.75
C LEU A 43 0.50 10.16 -16.61
N ALA A 44 1.05 11.24 -16.05
CA ALA A 44 1.38 12.45 -16.78
C ALA A 44 2.76 12.29 -17.43
N THR A 45 2.88 12.68 -18.69
CA THR A 45 4.12 12.56 -19.48
C THR A 45 4.66 13.93 -19.87
N ALA A 46 5.98 14.06 -19.91
CA ALA A 46 6.69 15.19 -20.51
C ALA A 46 7.37 14.71 -21.81
N ASP A 47 7.29 15.53 -22.85
CA ASP A 47 7.89 15.25 -24.14
C ASP A 47 9.32 15.80 -24.15
N ILE A 48 10.30 14.93 -24.32
CA ILE A 48 11.72 15.28 -24.42
C ILE A 48 12.13 15.15 -25.88
N VAL A 49 12.60 16.26 -26.44
CA VAL A 49 13.14 16.35 -27.80
C VAL A 49 14.60 16.75 -27.69
N GLY A 50 15.48 16.09 -28.44
CA GLY A 50 16.90 16.44 -28.52
C GLY A 50 17.88 15.49 -27.84
N ASN A 51 17.41 14.41 -27.18
CA ASN A 51 18.30 13.38 -26.63
C ASN A 51 18.85 12.42 -27.70
N TYR A 52 18.03 12.10 -28.71
CA TYR A 52 18.42 11.25 -29.85
C TYR A 52 17.93 11.89 -31.16
N GLN A 53 18.72 11.75 -32.22
CA GLN A 53 18.39 12.31 -33.54
C GLN A 53 17.16 11.63 -34.11
N GLY A 54 16.13 12.41 -34.44
CA GLY A 54 14.92 11.91 -35.09
C GLY A 54 13.92 11.16 -34.20
N VAL A 55 14.13 11.13 -32.87
CA VAL A 55 13.22 10.46 -31.92
C VAL A 55 12.70 11.45 -30.88
N SER A 56 11.39 11.53 -30.73
CA SER A 56 10.74 12.19 -29.58
C SER A 56 10.39 11.13 -28.53
N GLU A 57 10.82 11.35 -27.29
CA GLU A 57 10.58 10.43 -26.17
C GLU A 57 9.55 11.03 -25.21
N LYS A 58 8.62 10.20 -24.70
CA LYS A 58 7.66 10.60 -23.67
C LYS A 58 8.05 9.99 -22.34
N MET A 59 8.41 10.84 -21.37
CA MET A 59 8.81 10.40 -20.02
C MET A 59 7.69 10.64 -19.03
N ALA A 60 7.27 9.61 -18.28
CA ALA A 60 6.29 9.76 -17.22
C ALA A 60 6.91 10.42 -15.97
N HIS A 61 6.23 11.42 -15.39
CA HIS A 61 6.76 12.16 -14.21
C HIS A 61 5.83 12.16 -12.99
N SER A 62 4.50 12.08 -13.18
CA SER A 62 3.53 12.11 -12.09
C SER A 62 2.41 11.09 -12.30
N ARG A 63 1.92 10.49 -11.22
CA ARG A 63 0.71 9.65 -11.24
C ARG A 63 -0.49 10.46 -10.76
N ILE A 64 -1.51 10.55 -11.60
CA ILE A 64 -2.75 11.28 -11.33
C ILE A 64 -3.79 10.28 -10.85
N PHE A 65 -4.38 10.54 -9.69
CA PHE A 65 -5.44 9.72 -9.11
C PHE A 65 -6.81 10.35 -9.34
N THR A 66 -7.79 9.55 -9.76
CA THR A 66 -9.18 10.01 -9.86
C THR A 66 -9.84 9.95 -8.49
N ARG A 67 -10.78 10.85 -8.20
CA ARG A 67 -11.61 10.77 -7.00
C ARG A 67 -12.46 9.49 -7.00
N MET A 68 -12.92 9.08 -5.83
CA MET A 68 -13.80 7.92 -5.68
C MET A 68 -15.20 8.38 -5.26
N SER A 69 -16.22 7.69 -5.77
CA SER A 69 -17.62 7.92 -5.44
C SER A 69 -18.13 6.75 -4.62
N MET A 70 -18.76 7.01 -3.48
CA MET A 70 -19.44 5.99 -2.69
C MET A 70 -20.88 6.38 -2.40
N GLU A 71 -21.77 5.41 -2.51
CA GLU A 71 -23.19 5.53 -2.21
C GLU A 71 -23.49 4.68 -0.97
N PHE A 72 -24.18 5.26 0.00
CA PHE A 72 -24.56 4.63 1.25
C PHE A 72 -26.07 4.60 1.39
N TYR A 73 -26.59 3.49 1.89
CA TYR A 73 -27.95 3.45 2.40
C TYR A 73 -28.05 4.26 3.69
N VAL A 74 -29.12 5.05 3.78
CA VAL A 74 -29.42 5.83 4.97
C VAL A 74 -30.30 4.98 5.89
N ASP A 75 -29.80 4.73 7.09
CA ASP A 75 -30.55 4.06 8.15
C ASP A 75 -31.68 4.97 8.70
N ASN A 76 -32.66 4.40 9.39
CA ASN A 76 -33.77 5.10 10.04
C ASN A 76 -33.31 6.22 10.99
N SER A 77 -32.13 6.06 11.60
CA SER A 77 -31.54 7.05 12.50
C SER A 77 -30.69 8.12 11.80
N TYR A 78 -30.64 8.08 10.46
CA TYR A 78 -29.86 8.95 9.57
C TYR A 78 -28.36 8.97 9.90
N ARG A 79 -27.84 7.93 10.55
CA ARG A 79 -26.44 7.88 11.01
C ARG A 79 -25.44 7.95 9.86
N SER A 80 -25.69 7.30 8.71
CA SER A 80 -24.77 7.33 7.56
C SER A 80 -24.60 8.75 7.01
N LEU A 81 -25.72 9.48 6.91
CA LEU A 81 -25.74 10.86 6.44
C LEU A 81 -25.03 11.78 7.45
N LYS A 82 -25.37 11.67 8.74
CA LYS A 82 -24.73 12.42 9.82
C LYS A 82 -23.22 12.18 9.90
N PHE A 83 -22.77 10.95 9.70
CA PHE A 83 -21.35 10.64 9.70
C PHE A 83 -20.58 11.40 8.61
N LEU A 84 -21.10 11.41 7.38
CA LEU A 84 -20.47 12.11 6.26
C LEU A 84 -20.47 13.63 6.50
N GLU A 85 -21.61 14.15 6.95
CA GLU A 85 -21.76 15.58 7.28
C GLU A 85 -20.81 15.99 8.40
N HIS A 86 -20.77 15.24 9.51
CA HIS A 86 -19.90 15.56 10.65
C HIS A 86 -18.41 15.41 10.31
N TRP A 87 -18.03 14.51 9.41
CA TRP A 87 -16.65 14.44 8.95
C TRP A 87 -16.29 15.69 8.13
N MET A 88 -17.13 16.13 7.21
CA MET A 88 -16.91 17.38 6.45
C MET A 88 -16.94 18.62 7.36
N GLU A 89 -17.89 18.68 8.28
CA GLU A 89 -18.00 19.72 9.30
C GLU A 89 -16.73 19.78 10.15
N TYR A 90 -16.21 18.62 10.59
CA TYR A 90 -14.96 18.55 11.37
C TYR A 90 -13.79 19.18 10.63
N ILE A 91 -13.65 18.94 9.32
CA ILE A 91 -12.61 19.54 8.47
C ILE A 91 -12.70 21.06 8.49
N ALA A 92 -13.92 21.60 8.48
CA ALA A 92 -14.21 23.03 8.46
C ALA A 92 -14.38 23.68 9.86
N SER A 93 -14.26 22.89 10.94
CA SER A 93 -14.50 23.24 12.35
C SER A 93 -13.29 23.88 13.06
N GLY A 94 -12.31 24.40 12.33
CA GLY A 94 -11.11 24.99 12.92
C GLY A 94 -11.39 26.18 13.86
N SER A 95 -12.55 26.84 13.74
CA SER A 95 -12.99 27.96 14.59
C SER A 95 -13.62 27.52 15.91
N THR A 96 -14.07 26.26 16.02
CA THR A 96 -14.70 25.73 17.25
C THR A 96 -13.68 25.19 18.26
N THR A 97 -12.43 25.01 17.84
CA THR A 97 -11.32 24.46 18.64
C THR A 97 -10.22 25.49 18.81
N GLY A 98 -10.26 26.23 19.91
CA GLY A 98 -9.32 27.33 20.20
C GLY A 98 -9.71 28.08 21.46
N ARG A 99 -9.03 29.21 21.77
CA ARG A 99 -9.44 30.12 22.85
C ARG A 99 -10.67 30.96 22.49
N ASP A 100 -10.85 31.23 21.20
CA ASP A 100 -11.96 31.99 20.64
C ASP A 100 -12.95 31.01 19.96
N ARG A 101 -13.63 30.20 20.78
CA ARG A 101 -14.56 29.18 20.28
C ARG A 101 -15.84 29.87 19.85
N VAL A 102 -16.10 29.92 18.55
CA VAL A 102 -17.38 30.35 18.02
C VAL A 102 -18.27 29.13 17.80
N SER A 103 -19.44 29.12 18.42
CA SER A 103 -20.44 28.07 18.21
C SER A 103 -21.06 28.19 16.81
N TYR A 104 -21.38 27.07 16.18
CA TYR A 104 -22.04 27.03 14.87
C TYR A 104 -23.37 27.78 14.82
N ASN A 105 -24.06 27.90 15.96
CA ASN A 105 -25.33 28.60 16.06
C ASN A 105 -25.16 30.12 16.18
N ASN A 106 -23.93 30.63 16.18
CA ASN A 106 -23.65 32.06 16.23
C ASN A 106 -23.67 32.63 14.81
N GLU A 107 -24.33 33.76 14.62
CA GLU A 107 -24.36 34.51 13.36
C GLU A 107 -22.95 34.90 12.88
N ASN A 108 -22.02 35.15 13.81
CA ASN A 108 -20.64 35.51 13.51
C ASN A 108 -19.74 34.28 13.27
N TYR A 109 -20.32 33.14 12.88
CA TYR A 109 -19.55 31.94 12.58
C TYR A 109 -18.71 32.12 11.31
N TYR A 110 -17.45 31.70 11.39
CA TYR A 110 -16.53 31.72 10.27
C TYR A 110 -15.85 30.36 10.13
N TYR A 111 -15.58 29.97 8.88
CA TYR A 111 -14.97 28.70 8.57
C TYR A 111 -13.45 28.81 8.66
N ARG A 112 -12.83 27.86 9.37
CA ARG A 112 -11.38 27.65 9.36
C ARG A 112 -11.10 26.18 9.11
N MET A 113 -10.21 25.91 8.16
CA MET A 113 -9.85 24.53 7.84
C MET A 113 -8.87 23.98 8.87
N ARG A 114 -9.07 22.73 9.28
CA ARG A 114 -8.12 21.98 10.10
C ARG A 114 -6.91 21.52 9.28
N TYR A 115 -5.86 21.10 9.98
CA TYR A 115 -4.70 20.51 9.33
C TYR A 115 -5.02 19.12 8.76
N PRO A 116 -4.49 18.77 7.57
CA PRO A 116 -4.71 17.47 6.92
C PRO A 116 -4.43 16.25 7.82
N SER A 117 -3.43 16.34 8.70
CA SER A 117 -3.08 15.26 9.64
C SER A 117 -4.18 14.94 10.66
N GLU A 118 -5.10 15.87 10.92
CA GLU A 118 -6.15 15.70 11.94
C GLU A 118 -7.40 14.98 11.43
N TYR A 119 -7.66 14.99 10.12
CA TYR A 119 -8.93 14.52 9.56
C TYR A 119 -8.80 13.46 8.46
N LYS A 120 -7.62 13.28 7.87
CA LYS A 120 -7.40 12.32 6.78
C LYS A 120 -7.30 10.89 7.31
N SER A 121 -8.06 9.95 6.75
CA SER A 121 -7.96 8.53 7.09
C SER A 121 -6.81 7.85 6.32
N ASP A 122 -5.87 7.22 7.02
CA ASP A 122 -4.68 6.61 6.42
C ASP A 122 -4.80 5.12 6.10
N GLU A 123 -5.88 4.46 6.55
CA GLU A 123 -6.04 3.01 6.43
C GLU A 123 -7.47 2.62 6.04
N THR A 124 -8.12 3.41 5.18
CA THR A 124 -9.39 2.98 4.59
C THR A 124 -9.14 1.87 3.59
N ARG A 125 -9.90 0.77 3.69
CA ARG A 125 -9.78 -0.39 2.83
C ARG A 125 -11.08 -0.65 2.06
N ILE A 126 -10.94 -1.12 0.82
CA ILE A 126 -12.05 -1.65 0.04
C ILE A 126 -11.67 -3.03 -0.47
N THR A 127 -12.40 -4.05 -0.06
CA THR A 127 -12.20 -5.43 -0.50
C THR A 127 -13.26 -5.81 -1.53
N LYS A 128 -12.82 -6.13 -2.74
CA LYS A 128 -13.64 -6.76 -3.78
C LYS A 128 -13.45 -8.26 -3.69
N PHE A 129 -14.52 -9.01 -3.49
CA PHE A 129 -14.50 -10.47 -3.46
C PHE A 129 -15.39 -11.03 -4.57
N GLU A 130 -15.01 -12.20 -5.08
CA GLU A 130 -15.83 -12.97 -6.02
C GLU A 130 -16.87 -13.82 -5.27
N LYS A 131 -17.87 -14.34 -5.98
CA LYS A 131 -18.93 -15.19 -5.41
C LYS A 131 -18.39 -16.42 -4.66
N ASP A 132 -17.21 -16.90 -5.04
CA ASP A 132 -16.55 -18.05 -4.40
C ASP A 132 -15.86 -17.72 -3.08
N TYR A 133 -15.76 -16.43 -2.69
CA TYR A 133 -15.08 -15.90 -1.49
C TYR A 133 -13.60 -16.31 -1.34
N LYS A 134 -13.03 -17.03 -2.31
CA LYS A 134 -11.65 -17.53 -2.27
C LYS A 134 -10.67 -16.50 -2.78
N ARG A 135 -11.07 -15.74 -3.80
CA ARG A 135 -10.28 -14.67 -4.39
C ARG A 135 -10.87 -13.33 -3.99
N TYR A 136 -10.01 -12.45 -3.52
CA TYR A 136 -10.34 -11.06 -3.26
C TYR A 136 -9.18 -10.15 -3.63
N VAL A 137 -9.51 -8.93 -4.04
CA VAL A 137 -8.55 -7.84 -4.26
C VAL A 137 -8.83 -6.79 -3.20
N GLU A 138 -7.78 -6.40 -2.47
CA GLU A 138 -7.85 -5.34 -1.46
C GLU A 138 -7.31 -4.03 -2.06
N TYR A 139 -8.02 -2.93 -1.88
CA TYR A 139 -7.51 -1.59 -2.14
C TYR A 139 -7.32 -0.88 -0.83
N ARG A 140 -6.10 -0.44 -0.54
CA ARG A 140 -5.79 0.38 0.64
C ARG A 140 -5.56 1.82 0.19
N PHE A 141 -6.25 2.75 0.85
CA PHE A 141 -6.20 4.19 0.58
C PHE A 141 -5.52 4.92 1.73
N TRP A 142 -4.65 5.88 1.39
CA TRP A 142 -4.02 6.79 2.33
C TRP A 142 -4.49 8.21 2.11
N GLY A 143 -4.62 8.96 3.21
CA GLY A 143 -5.00 10.36 3.14
C GLY A 143 -6.45 10.56 2.69
N LEU A 144 -7.37 9.63 2.98
CA LEU A 144 -8.75 9.64 2.48
C LEU A 144 -9.66 10.55 3.30
N PHE A 145 -10.46 11.38 2.64
CA PHE A 145 -11.46 12.26 3.27
C PHE A 145 -12.59 12.62 2.30
N PRO A 146 -13.81 12.88 2.79
CA PRO A 146 -14.92 13.33 1.95
C PRO A 146 -14.66 14.76 1.45
N ILE A 147 -14.85 14.99 0.15
CA ILE A 147 -14.71 16.31 -0.47
C ILE A 147 -16.06 16.94 -0.80
N SER A 148 -17.07 16.12 -1.11
CA SER A 148 -18.43 16.58 -1.39
C SER A 148 -19.45 15.52 -1.01
N LEU A 149 -20.63 15.99 -0.59
CA LEU A 149 -21.81 15.19 -0.35
C LEU A 149 -22.90 15.69 -1.29
N ASP A 150 -23.53 14.78 -2.03
CA ASP A 150 -24.60 15.13 -2.97
C ASP A 150 -25.92 15.40 -2.22
N SER A 151 -26.68 16.38 -2.68
CA SER A 151 -27.98 16.72 -2.07
C SER A 151 -28.95 15.56 -2.15
N THR A 152 -29.34 15.00 -1.00
CA THR A 152 -30.32 13.92 -0.94
C THR A 152 -31.73 14.49 -1.12
N THR A 153 -32.43 14.07 -2.18
CA THR A 153 -33.80 14.51 -2.44
C THR A 153 -34.78 13.84 -1.45
N VAL A 154 -35.67 14.64 -0.86
CA VAL A 154 -36.76 14.15 -0.01
C VAL A 154 -38.05 14.22 -0.83
N SER A 155 -38.59 13.06 -1.21
CA SER A 155 -39.87 12.94 -1.92
C SER A 155 -40.76 11.94 -1.21
N TYR A 156 -42.05 12.25 -1.15
CA TYR A 156 -43.08 11.40 -0.56
C TYR A 156 -43.85 10.56 -1.60
N GLU A 157 -43.56 10.74 -2.90
CA GLU A 157 -44.40 10.24 -4.00
C GLU A 157 -43.96 8.85 -4.54
N GLY A 158 -43.12 8.12 -3.81
CA GLY A 158 -42.74 6.75 -4.16
C GLY A 158 -41.92 6.05 -3.08
N SER A 159 -41.94 4.71 -3.08
CA SER A 159 -41.15 3.89 -2.16
C SER A 159 -39.70 3.75 -2.64
N ASN A 160 -38.92 4.82 -2.51
CA ASN A 160 -37.48 4.79 -2.78
C ASN A 160 -36.71 4.80 -1.46
N ILE A 161 -35.74 3.88 -1.32
CA ILE A 161 -34.83 3.89 -0.16
C ILE A 161 -33.92 5.11 -0.27
N LEU A 162 -33.80 5.85 0.82
CA LEU A 162 -32.93 7.02 0.88
C LEU A 162 -31.45 6.60 0.81
N LYS A 163 -30.71 7.29 -0.07
CA LYS A 163 -29.29 7.05 -0.28
C LYS A 163 -28.51 8.35 -0.21
N ALA A 164 -27.31 8.28 0.35
CA ALA A 164 -26.37 9.39 0.42
C ALA A 164 -25.16 9.07 -0.46
N THR A 165 -24.88 9.93 -1.44
CA THR A 165 -23.71 9.78 -2.31
C THR A 165 -22.66 10.80 -1.90
N ALA A 166 -21.45 10.33 -1.62
CA ALA A 166 -20.31 11.17 -1.27
C ALA A 166 -19.11 10.88 -2.16
N GLN A 167 -18.40 11.95 -2.53
CA GLN A 167 -17.13 11.87 -3.21
C GLN A 167 -16.02 11.96 -2.18
N PHE A 168 -15.02 11.09 -2.31
CA PHE A 168 -13.82 11.12 -1.48
C PHE A 168 -12.60 11.44 -2.32
N HIS A 169 -11.73 12.26 -1.74
CA HIS A 169 -10.37 12.47 -2.20
C HIS A 169 -9.43 11.60 -1.35
N PHE A 170 -8.31 11.19 -1.94
CA PHE A 170 -7.25 10.45 -1.28
C PHE A 170 -5.91 10.83 -1.93
N ASP A 171 -4.81 10.62 -1.22
CA ASP A 171 -3.49 11.02 -1.73
C ASP A 171 -2.86 9.93 -2.60
N ARG A 172 -3.05 8.66 -2.21
CA ARG A 172 -2.58 7.49 -2.97
C ARG A 172 -3.36 6.24 -2.61
N TYR A 173 -3.31 5.25 -3.48
CA TYR A 173 -3.78 3.90 -3.20
C TYR A 173 -2.75 2.84 -3.58
N VAL A 174 -2.85 1.68 -2.95
CA VAL A 174 -2.09 0.47 -3.29
C VAL A 174 -3.10 -0.66 -3.43
N SER A 175 -3.02 -1.37 -4.55
CA SER A 175 -3.79 -2.58 -4.79
C SER A 175 -3.01 -3.78 -4.25
N GLY A 176 -3.70 -4.53 -3.41
CA GLY A 176 -3.37 -5.86 -3.01
C GLY A 176 -3.25 -6.04 -1.50
N GLN A 177 -3.13 -7.30 -1.13
CA GLN A 177 -3.04 -7.72 0.25
C GLN A 177 -1.94 -6.96 1.02
N SER A 178 -2.31 -6.28 2.11
CA SER A 178 -1.39 -5.36 2.79
C SER A 178 -1.19 -5.63 4.29
N ARG A 179 -1.80 -6.70 4.81
CA ARG A 179 -1.72 -7.09 6.22
C ARG A 179 -0.33 -7.60 6.58
N SER A 180 0.06 -7.45 7.84
CA SER A 180 1.34 -7.94 8.37
C SER A 180 1.59 -9.42 8.09
N ILE A 181 0.53 -10.25 8.18
CA ILE A 181 0.58 -11.68 7.85
C ILE A 181 0.90 -11.93 6.37
N ASN A 182 0.44 -11.08 5.46
CA ASN A 182 0.67 -11.22 4.03
C ASN A 182 2.09 -10.80 3.66
N ILE A 183 2.62 -9.76 4.31
CA ILE A 183 4.03 -9.35 4.20
C ILE A 183 4.95 -10.49 4.69
N PHE A 184 4.61 -11.11 5.82
CA PHE A 184 5.36 -12.26 6.34
C PHE A 184 5.34 -13.45 5.37
N ASN A 185 4.18 -13.73 4.75
CA ASN A 185 4.00 -14.80 3.78
C ASN A 185 4.46 -14.45 2.35
N ARG A 186 4.98 -13.23 2.11
CA ARG A 186 5.37 -12.70 0.79
C ARG A 186 4.25 -12.73 -0.26
N THR A 187 2.99 -12.68 0.18
CA THR A 187 1.79 -12.58 -0.67
C THR A 187 1.25 -11.15 -0.72
N ASP A 188 2.05 -10.18 -0.28
CA ASP A 188 1.69 -8.78 -0.28
C ASP A 188 1.50 -8.24 -1.70
N ASN A 189 0.65 -7.21 -1.85
CA ASN A 189 0.39 -6.53 -3.13
C ASN A 189 -0.07 -7.48 -4.26
N ASP A 190 -0.87 -8.49 -3.90
CA ASP A 190 -1.39 -9.53 -4.80
C ASP A 190 -0.28 -10.33 -5.52
N ARG A 191 0.85 -10.55 -4.84
CA ARG A 191 1.83 -11.54 -5.27
C ARG A 191 1.23 -12.94 -5.15
N ASP A 192 1.16 -13.66 -6.27
CA ASP A 192 0.91 -15.09 -6.25
C ASP A 192 1.98 -15.77 -5.40
N GLN A 193 1.57 -16.62 -4.46
CA GLN A 193 2.52 -17.50 -3.77
C GLN A 193 3.29 -18.24 -4.85
N SER A 194 4.59 -17.95 -4.98
CA SER A 194 5.48 -18.89 -5.65
C SER A 194 5.20 -20.24 -5.00
N PRO A 195 4.88 -21.29 -5.78
CA PRO A 195 4.62 -22.61 -5.21
C PRO A 195 5.80 -22.88 -4.30
N SER A 196 5.52 -23.01 -3.01
CA SER A 196 6.52 -23.28 -2.01
C SER A 196 7.16 -24.58 -2.45
N GLY A 197 8.30 -24.48 -3.13
CA GLY A 197 9.20 -25.59 -3.29
C GLY A 197 9.45 -26.05 -1.86
N THR A 198 8.94 -27.23 -1.54
CA THR A 198 9.22 -27.94 -0.31
C THR A 198 10.72 -28.27 -0.32
N GLY A 199 11.55 -27.25 -0.18
CA GLY A 199 12.90 -27.39 0.33
C GLY A 199 12.70 -27.70 1.79
N ASN A 200 12.53 -29.00 2.05
CA ASN A 200 12.55 -29.60 3.35
C ASN A 200 13.76 -28.99 4.09
N ARG A 201 13.53 -28.02 4.98
CA ARG A 201 14.52 -27.64 5.99
C ARG A 201 14.46 -28.73 7.07
N GLY A 202 14.71 -29.95 6.63
CA GLY A 202 15.07 -31.03 7.52
C GLY A 202 16.35 -30.58 8.19
N LEU A 203 16.30 -30.46 9.51
CA LEU A 203 17.47 -30.64 10.35
C LEU A 203 18.10 -31.97 9.92
N GLY A 204 19.13 -31.85 9.09
CA GLY A 204 19.89 -32.97 8.57
C GLY A 204 20.68 -33.57 9.71
N ASP A 205 20.13 -34.65 10.23
CA ASP A 205 20.79 -35.62 11.09
C ASP A 205 22.18 -35.97 10.54
N THR A 206 23.15 -36.04 11.45
CA THR A 206 24.53 -36.38 11.16
C THR A 206 24.61 -37.89 11.00
N SER A 207 24.48 -38.42 9.79
CA SER A 207 24.82 -39.82 9.56
C SER A 207 25.07 -40.16 8.09
N GLY A 208 26.23 -40.76 7.85
CA GLY A 208 26.38 -41.78 6.81
C GLY A 208 26.84 -41.27 5.44
N GLY A 209 28.15 -41.38 5.19
CA GLY A 209 28.71 -41.21 3.86
C GLY A 209 28.18 -42.25 2.87
N SER A 210 28.13 -41.89 1.60
CA SER A 210 27.95 -42.81 0.48
C SER A 210 28.58 -42.19 -0.77
N THR A 211 29.84 -42.54 -1.01
CA THR A 211 30.55 -42.28 -2.27
C THR A 211 30.16 -43.36 -3.27
N SER A 212 29.32 -43.02 -4.24
CA SER A 212 28.99 -43.91 -5.36
C SER A 212 30.02 -43.74 -6.48
N GLY A 213 31.07 -44.55 -6.47
CA GLY A 213 32.03 -44.66 -7.57
C GLY A 213 31.46 -45.52 -8.69
N ALA A 214 31.39 -44.98 -9.91
CA ALA A 214 31.01 -45.74 -11.10
C ALA A 214 32.23 -46.47 -11.67
N THR A 215 32.17 -47.81 -11.74
CA THR A 215 33.19 -48.66 -12.37
C THR A 215 32.81 -48.93 -13.83
N THR A 216 33.68 -48.63 -14.79
CA THR A 216 33.57 -49.20 -16.15
C THR A 216 34.06 -50.64 -16.13
N ALA A 217 33.54 -51.48 -17.04
CA ALA A 217 33.61 -52.94 -17.03
C ALA A 217 35.02 -53.58 -17.22
N ASP A 218 36.10 -52.79 -17.12
CA ASP A 218 37.48 -53.29 -17.15
C ASP A 218 38.37 -52.62 -16.08
N GLY A 219 37.78 -52.33 -14.91
CA GLY A 219 38.50 -52.16 -13.64
C GLY A 219 39.45 -50.98 -13.48
N THR A 220 39.53 -50.04 -14.44
CA THR A 220 40.43 -48.88 -14.36
C THR A 220 39.65 -47.59 -14.05
N ILE A 221 39.98 -46.92 -12.94
CA ILE A 221 39.35 -45.65 -12.51
C ILE A 221 39.95 -44.49 -13.33
N SER A 222 39.17 -43.91 -14.24
CA SER A 222 39.57 -42.75 -15.04
C SER A 222 39.16 -41.44 -14.36
N PHE A 223 40.14 -40.62 -13.95
CA PHE A 223 39.90 -39.23 -13.57
C PHE A 223 39.80 -38.37 -14.83
N GLY A 224 38.60 -38.32 -15.41
CA GLY A 224 38.31 -37.39 -16.49
C GLY A 224 38.28 -35.95 -15.96
N ASN A 225 39.38 -35.20 -16.16
CA ASN A 225 39.40 -33.74 -16.08
C ASN A 225 38.43 -33.18 -17.12
N ARG A 226 37.17 -32.92 -16.75
CA ARG A 226 36.22 -32.20 -17.60
C ARG A 226 36.37 -30.70 -17.39
N PHE A 227 37.47 -30.15 -17.88
CA PHE A 227 37.53 -28.75 -18.31
C PHE A 227 37.48 -28.72 -19.83
N ASN A 228 36.28 -28.49 -20.38
CA ASN A 228 35.96 -27.95 -21.70
C ASN A 228 34.51 -28.32 -22.00
N SER A 229 33.66 -27.52 -22.62
CA SER A 229 33.71 -26.20 -23.24
C SER A 229 32.21 -25.85 -23.46
N ILE A 230 31.78 -24.59 -23.43
CA ILE A 230 31.38 -23.84 -24.63
C ILE A 230 31.29 -22.38 -24.17
N LEU A 231 32.30 -21.59 -24.51
CA LEU A 231 32.19 -20.15 -24.66
C LEU A 231 31.98 -19.90 -26.17
N ASN A 232 30.94 -19.15 -26.52
CA ASN A 232 30.79 -18.63 -27.88
C ASN A 232 32.03 -17.79 -28.23
N SER A 233 32.63 -18.09 -29.38
CA SER A 233 33.97 -17.68 -29.80
C SER A 233 34.11 -16.24 -30.29
N ASP A 234 33.10 -15.38 -30.15
CA ASP A 234 33.04 -14.19 -31.03
C ASP A 234 33.20 -12.81 -30.33
N LEU A 235 33.60 -12.72 -29.05
CA LEU A 235 33.67 -11.41 -28.37
C LEU A 235 34.89 -11.11 -27.47
N VAL A 236 36.00 -11.87 -27.51
CA VAL A 236 37.16 -11.60 -26.63
C VAL A 236 38.47 -11.33 -27.38
N SER A 237 38.41 -10.58 -28.49
CA SER A 237 39.61 -10.10 -29.19
C SER A 237 39.90 -8.60 -29.03
N GLN A 238 39.23 -7.87 -28.13
CA GLN A 238 39.35 -6.38 -28.11
C GLN A 238 39.59 -5.69 -26.76
N LEU A 239 40.13 -6.34 -25.72
CA LEU A 239 40.51 -5.60 -24.49
C LEU A 239 41.86 -6.05 -23.91
N PRO A 240 42.77 -5.12 -23.55
CA PRO A 240 44.10 -5.45 -23.04
C PRO A 240 44.07 -6.00 -21.59
N LYS A 241 44.90 -7.01 -21.33
CA LYS A 241 45.03 -7.75 -20.06
C LYS A 241 45.89 -6.98 -19.03
N SER A 242 45.32 -6.00 -18.33
CA SER A 242 46.07 -5.34 -17.23
C SER A 242 45.28 -5.05 -15.94
N LEU A 243 44.10 -5.64 -15.73
CA LEU A 243 43.30 -5.30 -14.54
C LEU A 243 42.60 -6.51 -13.90
N PHE A 244 43.29 -7.63 -13.66
CA PHE A 244 42.80 -8.64 -12.71
C PHE A 244 43.97 -9.32 -12.00
N ASN A 245 44.40 -8.73 -10.89
CA ASN A 245 45.24 -9.41 -9.91
C ASN A 245 44.71 -9.04 -8.52
N THR A 246 43.93 -9.94 -7.92
CA THR A 246 43.50 -9.83 -6.52
C THR A 246 43.93 -11.08 -5.80
N THR A 247 45.11 -11.05 -5.19
CA THR A 247 45.54 -12.00 -4.17
C THR A 247 45.16 -11.44 -2.81
N LEU A 248 44.18 -12.07 -2.15
CA LEU A 248 43.87 -11.84 -0.74
C LEU A 248 44.85 -12.66 0.11
N SER A 249 45.68 -12.00 0.93
CA SER A 249 46.44 -12.65 2.00
C SER A 249 45.84 -12.34 3.36
N ASN A 250 45.51 -13.38 4.12
CA ASN A 250 45.05 -13.33 5.51
C ASN A 250 46.20 -13.06 6.51
N ASN A 251 45.79 -12.57 7.69
CA ASN A 251 46.45 -12.49 9.00
C ASN A 251 47.13 -11.18 9.36
N GLN A 252 46.61 -10.48 10.39
CA GLN A 252 47.04 -10.65 11.78
C GLN A 252 46.17 -9.78 12.71
N VAL A 253 45.88 -10.34 13.88
CA VAL A 253 45.19 -9.73 15.02
C VAL A 253 46.22 -8.93 15.83
N GLU A 254 45.97 -7.65 16.15
CA GLU A 254 46.56 -7.05 17.36
C GLU A 254 45.79 -5.83 17.89
N LYS A 255 46.02 -5.57 19.18
CA LYS A 255 45.21 -4.87 20.16
C LYS A 255 45.53 -3.38 20.26
N GLY A 256 44.55 -2.60 20.74
CA GLY A 256 44.76 -1.53 21.73
C GLY A 256 45.12 -0.15 21.18
N TYR A 257 44.30 0.86 21.47
CA TYR A 257 44.52 1.77 22.60
C TYR A 257 43.38 2.80 22.69
N ILE A 258 42.91 2.99 23.92
CA ILE A 258 42.01 4.05 24.37
C ILE A 258 42.86 5.33 24.52
N GLY A 259 42.32 6.47 24.10
CA GLY A 259 42.95 7.78 24.28
C GLY A 259 41.93 8.89 24.50
N ASP A 260 41.69 9.20 25.78
CA ASP A 260 41.08 10.43 26.30
C ASP A 260 41.89 11.68 25.95
N ARG A 261 41.18 12.81 25.74
CA ARG A 261 41.43 14.19 26.23
C ARG A 261 40.49 15.17 25.47
N ILE A 262 39.54 15.85 26.13
CA ILE A 262 39.67 17.19 26.75
C ILE A 262 40.46 18.12 25.80
N ILE A 263 39.86 19.08 25.10
CA ILE A 263 39.24 20.36 25.55
C ILE A 263 38.07 20.70 24.63
#